data_AF-A0A4U7D4J1-F1
#
_entry.id   AF-A0A4U7D4J1-F1
#
_cell.length_a   1.000
_cell.length_b   1.000
_cell.length_c   1.000
_cell.angle_alpha   90.00
_cell.angle_beta   90.00
_cell.angle_gamma   90.00
#
_symmetry.space_group_name_H-M   'P 1'
#
loop_
_entity.id
_entity.type
_entity.pdbx_description
1 polymer ?
#
loop_
_entity_poly.entity_id
_entity_poly.type
_entity_poly.pdbx_seq_one_letter_code
_entity_poly.pdbx_strand_id
1 'polypeptide(L)'
;TTIMLNFVAANVAYVLVLEVFRAEGSSVVATRYVPEYAQFLPWLFPQSSDFALIALLVGVVFIGALYYFVEHTSLGYDLRTSGVQAAAAEYGGVNAKQTTVRAMTLSGALGGLGGSVWVLMSEGRWM
;
A
#
# COMPACT_ATOMS: atom_id res chain seq x y z
N THR A 1 -0.14 -1.43 22.12
CA THR A 1 -0.08 -2.89 21.88
C THR A 1 -0.13 -3.27 20.39
N THR A 2 -0.03 -2.31 19.45
CA THR A 2 -0.18 -2.55 18.00
C THR A 2 1.11 -2.99 17.29
N ILE A 3 2.29 -2.72 17.85
CA ILE A 3 3.58 -3.08 17.22
C ILE A 3 3.73 -4.60 17.02
N MET A 4 3.29 -5.42 17.98
CA MET A 4 3.38 -6.88 17.88
C MET A 4 2.42 -7.47 16.82
N LEU A 5 1.39 -6.72 16.42
CA LEU A 5 0.43 -7.17 15.40
C LEU A 5 1.10 -7.29 14.01
N ASN A 6 2.21 -6.58 13.79
CA ASN A 6 3.00 -6.72 12.56
C ASN A 6 3.54 -8.15 12.39
N PHE A 7 4.02 -8.78 13.47
CA PHE A 7 4.47 -10.17 13.41
C PHE A 7 3.33 -11.13 13.06
N VAL A 8 2.13 -10.89 13.61
CA VAL A 8 0.95 -11.69 13.28
C VAL A 8 0.59 -11.50 11.81
N ALA A 9 0.54 -10.26 11.32
CA ALA A 9 0.26 -9.96 9.92
C ALA A 9 1.28 -10.60 8.96
N ALA A 10 2.57 -10.57 9.31
CA ALA A 10 3.63 -11.20 8.53
C ALA A 10 3.47 -12.74 8.49
N ASN A 11 3.15 -13.37 9.62
CA ASN A 11 2.92 -14.83 9.67
C ASN A 11 1.66 -15.23 8.90
N VAL A 12 0.59 -14.44 8.99
CA VAL A 12 -0.63 -14.66 8.20
C VAL A 12 -0.32 -14.56 6.71
N ALA A 13 0.40 -13.52 6.28
CA ALA A 13 0.83 -13.38 4.89
C ALA A 13 1.69 -14.57 4.43
N TYR A 14 2.61 -15.03 5.29
CA TYR A 14 3.45 -16.20 5.02
C TYR A 14 2.63 -17.48 4.81
N VAL A 15 1.68 -17.78 5.69
CA VAL A 15 0.80 -18.96 5.58
C VAL A 15 -0.05 -18.88 4.32
N LEU A 16 -0.61 -17.71 4.00
CA LEU A 16 -1.39 -17.51 2.78
C LEU A 16 -0.56 -17.79 1.52
N VAL A 17 0.69 -17.34 1.46
CA VAL A 17 1.57 -17.63 0.32
C VAL A 17 1.93 -19.11 0.28
N LEU A 18 2.19 -19.73 1.43
CA LEU A 18 2.61 -21.14 1.50
C LEU A 18 1.50 -22.12 1.10
N GLU A 19 0.27 -21.89 1.56
CA GLU A 19 -0.83 -22.85 1.42
C GLU A 19 -1.75 -22.53 0.23
N VAL A 20 -2.00 -21.25 -0.05
CA VAL A 20 -3.02 -20.85 -1.05
C VAL A 20 -2.39 -20.39 -2.36
N PHE A 21 -1.36 -19.54 -2.30
CA PHE A 21 -0.83 -18.88 -3.50
C PHE A 21 0.48 -19.47 -4.02
N ARG A 22 0.97 -20.56 -3.43
CA ARG A 22 2.26 -21.17 -3.78
C ARG A 22 2.26 -21.65 -5.23
N ALA A 23 3.35 -21.37 -5.94
CA ALA A 23 3.57 -21.92 -7.27
C ALA A 23 3.77 -23.45 -7.21
N GLU A 24 3.06 -24.20 -8.07
CA GLU A 24 3.21 -25.65 -8.19
C GLU A 24 4.67 -26.02 -8.51
N GLY A 25 5.28 -26.85 -7.65
CA GLY A 25 6.67 -27.29 -7.81
C GLY A 25 7.74 -26.36 -7.26
N SER A 26 7.40 -25.20 -6.69
CA SER A 26 8.39 -24.30 -6.06
C SER A 26 8.86 -24.83 -4.70
N SER A 27 10.18 -24.98 -4.50
CA SER A 27 10.80 -25.27 -3.20
C SER A 27 10.87 -24.05 -2.27
N VAL A 28 10.61 -22.85 -2.80
CA VAL A 28 10.61 -21.58 -2.08
C VAL A 28 9.16 -21.10 -1.86
N VAL A 29 8.91 -20.41 -0.74
CA VAL A 29 7.62 -19.79 -0.43
C VAL A 29 7.41 -18.58 -1.34
N ALA A 30 6.87 -18.87 -2.52
CA ALA A 30 6.73 -17.92 -3.60
C ALA A 30 5.44 -18.18 -4.38
N THR A 31 4.72 -17.10 -4.64
CA THR A 31 3.65 -16.98 -5.63
C THR A 31 4.06 -17.37 -7.06
N ARG A 32 3.09 -17.75 -7.90
CA ARG A 32 3.32 -17.94 -9.34
C ARG A 32 3.81 -16.64 -10.01
N TYR A 33 4.51 -16.78 -11.14
CA TYR A 33 4.88 -15.66 -12.00
C TYR A 33 3.63 -15.00 -12.59
N VAL A 34 3.73 -13.70 -12.88
CA VAL A 34 2.64 -12.94 -13.48
C VAL A 34 2.51 -13.37 -14.95
N PRO A 35 1.34 -13.84 -15.40
CA PRO A 35 1.16 -14.28 -16.78
C PRO A 35 1.32 -13.10 -17.75
N GLU A 36 1.78 -13.35 -18.97
CA GLU A 36 2.13 -12.32 -19.97
C GLU A 36 1.04 -11.26 -20.20
N TYR A 37 -0.23 -11.63 -20.17
CA TYR A 37 -1.35 -10.68 -20.34
C TYR A 37 -1.56 -9.72 -19.16
N ALA A 38 -1.02 -10.05 -17.99
CA ALA A 38 -1.09 -9.25 -16.76
C ALA A 38 0.24 -8.55 -16.44
N GLN A 39 1.26 -8.74 -17.28
CA GLN A 39 2.50 -7.97 -17.20
C GLN A 39 2.21 -6.54 -17.68
N PHE A 40 2.77 -5.56 -17.00
CA PHE A 40 2.65 -4.18 -17.45
C PHE A 40 3.44 -4.00 -18.74
N LEU A 41 2.86 -3.27 -19.71
CA LEU A 41 3.45 -3.07 -21.03
C LEU A 41 4.89 -2.55 -20.95
N PRO A 42 5.81 -3.05 -21.80
CA PRO A 42 7.22 -2.64 -21.84
C PRO A 42 7.46 -1.13 -22.02
N TRP A 43 6.51 -0.39 -22.59
CA TRP A 43 6.57 1.08 -22.67
C TRP A 43 6.60 1.72 -21.28
N LEU A 44 5.76 1.25 -20.36
CA LEU A 44 5.57 1.90 -19.05
C LEU A 44 6.75 1.60 -18.09
N PHE A 45 7.52 0.55 -18.38
CA PHE A 45 8.65 0.07 -17.58
C PHE A 45 9.82 -0.37 -18.49
N PRO A 46 10.49 0.56 -19.21
CA PRO A 46 11.65 0.21 -20.03
C PRO A 46 12.80 -0.26 -19.12
N GLN A 47 13.59 -1.25 -19.56
CA GLN A 47 14.74 -1.77 -18.79
C GLN A 47 15.92 -0.79 -18.67
N SER A 48 15.76 0.45 -19.16
CA SER A 48 16.74 1.54 -19.08
C SER A 48 16.56 2.38 -17.81
N SER A 49 17.57 3.22 -17.52
CA SER A 49 17.55 4.22 -16.45
C SER A 49 16.36 5.18 -16.52
N ASP A 50 15.62 5.22 -17.63
CA ASP A 50 14.42 6.02 -17.83
C ASP A 50 13.26 5.57 -16.93
N PHE A 51 13.21 4.29 -16.53
CA PHE A 51 12.19 3.82 -15.59
C PHE A 51 12.27 4.54 -14.25
N ALA A 52 13.47 4.86 -13.77
CA ALA A 52 13.63 5.60 -12.51
C ALA A 52 12.99 6.99 -12.58
N LEU A 53 13.02 7.65 -13.74
CA LEU A 53 12.35 8.94 -13.95
C LEU A 53 10.83 8.79 -13.99
N ILE A 54 10.30 7.75 -14.62
CA ILE A 54 8.86 7.45 -14.64
C ILE A 54 8.36 7.14 -13.23
N ALA A 55 9.06 6.27 -12.49
CA ALA A 55 8.73 5.92 -11.12
C ALA A 55 8.77 7.14 -10.19
N LEU A 56 9.78 8.02 -10.37
CA LEU A 56 9.88 9.28 -9.63
C LEU A 56 8.69 10.20 -9.95
N LEU A 57 8.32 10.35 -11.22
CA LEU A 57 7.19 11.17 -11.63
C LEU A 57 5.87 10.64 -11.05
N VAL A 58 5.65 9.33 -11.11
CA VAL A 58 4.48 8.68 -10.48
C VAL A 58 4.48 8.92 -8.97
N GLY A 59 5.64 8.79 -8.32
CA GLY A 59 5.77 9.09 -6.89
C GLY A 59 5.43 10.54 -6.53
N VAL A 60 5.90 11.52 -7.32
CA VAL A 60 5.58 12.94 -7.12
C VAL A 60 4.09 13.21 -7.32
N VAL A 61 3.48 12.66 -8.37
CA VAL A 61 2.03 12.77 -8.62
C VAL A 61 1.24 12.15 -7.47
N PHE A 62 1.68 11.00 -6.97
CA PHE A 62 1.04 10.33 -5.85
C PHE A 62 1.12 11.13 -4.54
N ILE A 63 2.27 11.74 -4.25
CA ILE A 63 2.43 12.65 -3.11
C ILE A 63 1.51 13.87 -3.28
N GLY A 64 1.43 14.45 -4.48
CA GLY A 64 0.51 15.55 -4.78
C GLY A 64 -0.95 15.16 -4.59
N ALA A 65 -1.33 13.96 -5.02
CA ALA A 65 -2.67 13.41 -4.83
C ALA A 65 -2.99 13.18 -3.35
N LEU A 66 -2.03 12.66 -2.56
CA LEU A 66 -2.17 12.51 -1.11
C LEU A 66 -2.30 13.86 -0.41
N TYR A 67 -1.51 14.85 -0.80
CA TYR A 67 -1.63 16.21 -0.28
C TYR A 67 -3.01 16.78 -0.57
N TYR A 68 -3.49 16.68 -1.81
CA TYR A 68 -4.84 17.15 -2.16
C TYR A 68 -5.92 16.39 -1.38
N PHE A 69 -5.79 15.07 -1.27
CA PHE A 69 -6.72 14.24 -0.50
C PHE A 69 -6.78 14.66 0.97
N VAL A 70 -5.63 14.85 1.61
CA VAL A 70 -5.59 15.26 3.02
C VAL A 70 -6.10 16.69 3.14
N GLU A 71 -5.67 17.63 2.30
CA GLU A 71 -5.98 19.06 2.45
C GLU A 71 -7.40 19.44 2.07
N HIS A 72 -7.92 18.88 0.97
CA HIS A 72 -9.15 19.36 0.33
C HIS A 72 -10.35 18.42 0.50
N THR A 73 -10.23 17.30 1.22
CA THR A 73 -11.37 16.39 1.47
C THR A 73 -11.86 16.44 2.91
N SER A 74 -13.15 16.14 3.10
CA SER A 74 -13.78 16.03 4.42
C SER A 74 -13.12 14.95 5.28
N LEU A 75 -12.74 13.81 4.69
CA LEU A 75 -12.00 12.76 5.40
C LEU A 75 -10.63 13.26 5.87
N GLY A 76 -9.94 14.05 5.05
CA GLY A 76 -8.67 14.67 5.41
C GLY A 76 -8.80 15.71 6.53
N TYR A 77 -9.89 16.49 6.52
CA TYR A 77 -10.23 17.40 7.61
C TYR A 77 -10.46 16.67 8.94
N ASP A 78 -11.23 15.58 8.93
CA ASP A 78 -11.49 14.74 10.11
C ASP A 78 -10.18 14.14 10.66
N LEU A 79 -9.29 13.69 9.77
CA LEU A 79 -7.97 13.16 10.13
C LEU A 79 -7.08 14.22 10.78
N ARG A 80 -7.01 15.44 10.23
CA ARG A 80 -6.22 16.53 10.81
C ARG A 80 -6.76 16.98 12.16
N THR A 81 -8.05 17.27 12.23
CA THR A 81 -8.70 17.80 13.44
C THR A 81 -8.61 16.82 14.60
N SER A 82 -8.85 15.53 14.36
CA SER A 82 -8.68 14.49 15.37
C SER A 82 -7.22 14.33 15.83
N GLY A 83 -6.24 14.55 14.95
CA GLY A 83 -4.81 14.51 15.27
C GLY A 83 -4.32 15.70 16.11
N VAL A 84 -4.93 16.88 15.94
CA VAL A 84 -4.60 18.08 16.74
C VAL A 84 -5.25 18.04 18.12
N GLN A 85 -6.56 17.77 18.17
CA GLN A 85 -7.28 17.66 19.43
C GLN A 85 -8.54 16.80 19.27
N ALA A 86 -8.45 15.54 19.73
CA ALA A 86 -9.54 14.58 19.64
C ALA A 86 -10.84 15.05 20.33
N ALA A 87 -10.75 15.70 21.49
CA ALA A 87 -11.92 16.17 22.21
C ALA A 87 -12.68 17.26 21.43
N ALA A 88 -11.95 18.21 20.82
CA ALA A 88 -12.54 19.28 20.01
C ALA A 88 -13.13 18.75 18.70
N ALA A 89 -12.51 17.72 18.11
CA ALA A 89 -13.04 17.06 16.92
C ALA A 89 -14.38 16.35 17.22
N GLU A 90 -14.50 15.67 18.37
CA GLU A 90 -15.77 15.05 18.79
C GLU A 90 -16.87 16.09 19.02
N TYR A 91 -16.55 17.23 19.64
CA TYR A 91 -17.49 18.35 19.76
C TYR A 91 -17.91 18.93 18.41
N GLY A 92 -17.03 18.88 17.41
CA GLY A 92 -17.30 19.27 16.01
C GLY A 92 -18.11 18.24 15.21
N GLY A 93 -18.53 17.12 15.82
CA GLY A 93 -19.32 16.07 15.16
C GLY A 93 -18.49 14.98 14.49
N VAL A 94 -17.16 14.97 14.67
CA VAL A 94 -16.28 13.93 14.10
C VAL A 94 -16.42 12.64 14.90
N ASN A 95 -16.68 11.53 14.20
CA ASN A 95 -16.69 10.20 14.83
C ASN A 95 -15.26 9.67 14.96
N ALA A 96 -14.62 9.92 16.11
CA ALA A 96 -13.21 9.57 16.36
C ALA A 96 -12.90 8.08 16.12
N LYS A 97 -13.82 7.18 16.49
CA LYS A 97 -13.65 5.73 16.26
C LYS A 97 -13.61 5.41 14.77
N GLN A 98 -14.55 5.94 13.98
CA GLN A 98 -14.61 5.70 12.54
C GLN A 98 -13.41 6.32 11.81
N THR A 99 -13.00 7.53 12.20
CA THR A 99 -11.82 8.20 11.64
C THR A 99 -10.55 7.42 11.91
N THR A 100 -10.39 6.85 13.12
CA THR A 100 -9.23 6.00 13.46
C THR A 100 -9.16 4.75 12.58
N VAL A 101 -10.29 4.04 12.41
CA VAL A 101 -10.33 2.84 11.55
C VAL A 101 -10.01 3.20 10.10
N ARG A 102 -10.62 4.27 9.57
CA ARG A 102 -10.34 4.75 8.20
C ARG A 102 -8.87 5.12 8.01
N ALA A 103 -8.27 5.81 8.98
CA ALA A 103 -6.85 6.17 8.95
C ALA A 103 -5.95 4.92 8.86
N MET A 104 -6.24 3.92 9.71
CA MET A 104 -5.49 2.66 9.72
C MET A 104 -5.66 1.89 8.42
N THR A 105 -6.88 1.79 7.88
CA THR A 105 -7.13 1.14 6.59
C THR A 105 -6.42 1.85 5.45
N LEU A 106 -6.46 3.18 5.40
CA LEU A 106 -5.80 3.95 4.35
C LEU A 106 -4.29 3.77 4.40
N SER A 107 -3.69 3.85 5.60
CA SER A 107 -2.26 3.60 5.81
C SER A 107 -1.85 2.19 5.36
N GLY A 108 -2.61 1.18 5.74
CA GLY A 108 -2.38 -0.21 5.32
C GLY A 108 -2.51 -0.40 3.81
N ALA A 109 -3.50 0.22 3.16
CA ALA A 109 -3.67 0.16 1.71
C ALA A 109 -2.49 0.80 0.97
N LEU A 110 -2.06 1.98 1.40
CA LEU A 110 -0.91 2.69 0.80
C LEU A 110 0.40 1.89 0.99
N GLY A 111 0.63 1.35 2.18
CA GLY A 111 1.79 0.50 2.46
C GLY A 111 1.76 -0.82 1.69
N GLY A 112 0.59 -1.44 1.55
CA GLY A 112 0.39 -2.65 0.76
C GLY A 112 0.64 -2.44 -0.73
N LEU A 113 0.20 -1.31 -1.29
CA LEU A 113 0.52 -0.94 -2.68
C LEU A 113 2.03 -0.80 -2.88
N GLY A 114 2.72 -0.07 -2.00
CA GLY A 114 4.18 0.06 -2.05
C GLY A 114 4.92 -1.29 -1.93
N GLY A 115 4.50 -2.14 -0.99
CA GLY A 115 5.04 -3.48 -0.83
C GLY A 115 4.78 -4.38 -2.04
N SER A 116 3.61 -4.28 -2.66
CA SER A 116 3.29 -5.04 -3.87
C SER A 116 4.21 -4.66 -5.03
N VAL A 117 4.46 -3.36 -5.24
CA VAL A 117 5.39 -2.86 -6.26
C VAL A 117 6.81 -3.35 -5.98
N TRP A 118 7.23 -3.34 -4.72
CA TRP A 118 8.55 -3.83 -4.33
C TRP A 118 8.74 -5.32 -4.60
N VAL A 119 7.79 -6.18 -4.20
CA VAL A 119 7.83 -7.64 -4.49
C VAL A 119 7.84 -7.91 -5.99
N LEU A 120 7.01 -7.17 -6.71
CA LEU A 120 6.92 -7.23 -8.16
C LEU A 120 8.25 -6.87 -8.83
N MET A 121 8.93 -5.82 -8.37
CA MET A 121 10.19 -5.32 -8.92
C MET A 121 11.42 -6.13 -8.47
N SER A 122 11.52 -6.45 -7.17
CA SER A 122 12.72 -7.03 -6.54
C SER A 122 12.81 -8.54 -6.73
N GLU A 123 11.70 -9.28 -6.65
CA GLU A 123 11.69 -10.73 -6.94
C GLU A 123 11.63 -11.03 -8.45
N GLY A 124 11.64 -10.01 -9.32
CA GLY A 124 11.73 -10.20 -10.78
C GLY A 124 10.54 -10.90 -11.43
N ARG A 125 9.37 -10.94 -10.76
CA ARG A 125 8.20 -11.75 -11.17
C ARG A 125 7.45 -11.24 -12.42
N TRP A 126 8.01 -10.22 -13.06
CA TRP A 126 7.52 -9.59 -14.28
C TRP A 126 8.06 -10.30 -15.53
N MET A 127 9.04 -11.19 -15.35
CA MET A 127 9.64 -12.07 -16.34
C MET A 127 9.59 -13.51 -15.85
#